data_AF-A0AAD7ABK7-F1
#
_entry.id   AF-A0AAD7ABK7-F1
#
_cell.length_a   1.000
_cell.length_b   1.000
_cell.length_c   1.000
_cell.angle_alpha   90.00
_cell.angle_beta   90.00
_cell.angle_gamma   90.00
#
_symmetry.space_group_name_H-M   'P 1'
#
loop_
_entity.id
_entity.type
_entity.pdbx_description
1 polymer ?
#
loop_
_entity_poly.entity_id
_entity_poly.type
_entity_poly.pdbx_seq_one_letter_code
_entity_poly.pdbx_strand_id
1 'polypeptide(L)'
;MRGARVLLQAQAIALSLASTFMIYTALGLLTNCKSPVVVVLSGSMEPGIYRGDLLFLSNNMPQNYVTGDITVYQVAGEAIQIVHRVVETHNGPEASSHLFLTKGDNNDIDDVSLYQGLERLERKHVIGRVRGIIPLVGYVTIFFNELPRLRNHILRP
;
A
#
# COMPACT_ATOMS: atom_id res chain seq x y z
N MET A 1 41.11 -22.33 7.14
CA MET A 1 40.03 -22.70 6.18
C MET A 1 38.61 -22.38 6.66
N ARG A 2 38.24 -22.54 7.96
CA ARG A 2 36.88 -22.21 8.46
C ARG A 2 36.54 -20.71 8.42
N GLY A 3 37.47 -19.83 8.81
CA GLY A 3 37.25 -18.37 8.82
C GLY A 3 36.94 -17.77 7.44
N ALA A 4 37.67 -18.20 6.39
CA ALA A 4 37.41 -17.74 5.03
C ALA A 4 36.01 -18.16 4.51
N ARG A 5 35.53 -19.36 4.88
CA ARG A 5 34.17 -19.81 4.51
C ARG A 5 33.08 -18.97 5.18
N VAL A 6 33.27 -18.64 6.47
CA VAL A 6 32.34 -17.77 7.21
C VAL A 6 32.30 -16.36 6.60
N LEU A 7 33.46 -15.80 6.22
CA LEU A 7 33.54 -14.49 5.57
C LEU A 7 32.82 -14.48 4.22
N LEU A 8 33.04 -15.50 3.38
CA LEU A 8 32.37 -15.62 2.08
C LEU A 8 30.84 -15.77 2.23
N GLN A 9 30.38 -16.54 3.22
CA GLN A 9 28.95 -16.66 3.53
C GLN A 9 28.35 -15.34 4.00
N ALA A 10 29.04 -14.63 4.89
CA ALA A 10 28.61 -13.31 5.36
C ALA A 10 28.53 -12.30 4.20
N GLN A 11 29.53 -12.30 3.30
CA GLN A 11 29.54 -11.47 2.10
C GLN A 11 28.35 -11.80 1.17
N ALA A 12 28.06 -13.08 0.95
CA ALA A 12 26.94 -13.51 0.10
C ALA A 12 25.59 -13.06 0.68
N ILE A 13 25.39 -13.20 2.00
CA ILE A 13 24.18 -12.71 2.69
C ILE A 13 24.08 -11.19 2.57
N ALA A 14 25.18 -10.46 2.81
CA ALA A 14 25.20 -9.01 2.70
C ALA A 14 24.82 -8.53 1.29
N LEU A 15 25.35 -9.18 0.25
CA LEU A 15 25.01 -8.86 -1.14
C LEU A 15 23.54 -9.20 -1.47
N SER A 16 23.00 -10.31 -0.94
CA SER A 16 21.59 -10.67 -1.12
C SER A 16 20.65 -9.66 -0.46
N LEU A 17 20.96 -9.20 0.75
CA LEU A 17 20.17 -8.18 1.44
C LEU A 17 20.28 -6.82 0.74
N ALA A 18 21.49 -6.42 0.34
CA ALA A 18 21.72 -5.16 -0.38
C ALA A 18 20.98 -5.14 -1.72
N SER A 19 21.05 -6.23 -2.50
CA SER A 19 20.33 -6.33 -3.78
C SER A 19 18.81 -6.28 -3.59
N THR A 20 18.27 -6.98 -2.59
CA THR A 20 16.83 -6.92 -2.27
C THR A 20 16.41 -5.49 -1.91
N PHE A 21 17.19 -4.80 -1.08
CA PHE A 21 16.92 -3.40 -0.72
C PHE A 21 17.00 -2.44 -1.92
N MET A 22 18.00 -2.63 -2.79
CA MET A 22 18.14 -1.85 -4.02
C MET A 22 16.97 -2.08 -4.97
N ILE A 23 16.52 -3.33 -5.15
CA ILE A 23 15.36 -3.66 -5.99
C ILE A 23 14.10 -3.01 -5.43
N TYR A 24 13.87 -3.10 -4.11
CA TYR A 24 12.70 -2.49 -3.48
C TYR A 24 12.71 -0.96 -3.62
N THR A 25 13.87 -0.33 -3.42
CA THR A 25 14.02 1.12 -3.57
C THR A 25 13.84 1.54 -5.04
N ALA A 26 14.43 0.81 -5.98
CA ALA A 26 14.28 1.06 -7.41
C ALA A 26 12.81 0.92 -7.84
N LEU A 27 12.10 -0.08 -7.33
CA LEU A 27 10.68 -0.25 -7.61
C LEU A 27 9.88 0.97 -7.13
N GLY A 28 10.11 1.44 -5.90
CA GLY A 28 9.43 2.62 -5.37
C GLY A 28 9.69 3.90 -6.17
N LEU A 29 10.93 4.09 -6.65
CA LEU A 29 11.29 5.20 -7.53
C LEU A 29 10.61 5.10 -8.90
N LEU A 30 10.62 3.91 -9.52
CA LEU A 30 10.02 3.68 -10.83
C LEU A 30 8.50 3.85 -10.81
N THR A 31 7.84 3.41 -9.74
CA THR A 31 6.39 3.52 -9.59
C THR A 31 5.95 4.85 -8.97
N ASN A 32 6.89 5.71 -8.55
CA ASN A 32 6.63 6.93 -7.80
C ASN A 32 5.78 6.69 -6.53
N CYS A 33 5.99 5.55 -5.86
CA CYS A 33 5.29 5.16 -4.63
C CYS A 33 6.29 4.82 -3.54
N LYS A 34 6.12 5.42 -2.34
CA LYS A 34 6.93 5.05 -1.16
C LYS A 34 6.73 3.58 -0.76
N SER A 35 5.52 3.07 -0.97
CA SER A 35 5.13 1.70 -0.70
C SER A 35 4.52 1.10 -1.96
N PRO A 36 5.33 0.58 -2.90
CA PRO A 36 4.85 0.03 -4.16
C PRO A 36 4.13 -1.32 -3.98
N VAL A 37 4.22 -1.93 -2.80
CA VAL A 37 3.59 -3.21 -2.47
C VAL A 37 2.86 -3.07 -1.14
N VAL A 38 1.58 -3.45 -1.10
CA VAL A 38 0.74 -3.40 0.11
C VAL A 38 -0.10 -4.67 0.24
N VAL A 39 -0.50 -5.01 1.47
CA VAL A 39 -1.31 -6.20 1.77
C VAL A 39 -2.69 -5.79 2.25
N VAL A 40 -3.72 -6.47 1.74
CA VAL A 40 -5.11 -6.21 2.11
C VAL A 40 -5.45 -6.85 3.45
N LEU A 41 -5.96 -6.04 4.38
CA LEU A 41 -6.22 -6.46 5.76
C LEU A 41 -7.73 -6.63 6.07
N SER A 42 -8.63 -6.17 5.21
CA SER A 42 -10.09 -6.21 5.42
C SER A 42 -10.83 -6.72 4.18
N GLY A 43 -12.12 -7.03 4.34
CA GLY A 43 -13.02 -7.45 3.25
C GLY A 43 -13.87 -6.31 2.67
N SER A 44 -13.45 -5.05 2.77
CA SER A 44 -14.24 -3.89 2.28
C SER A 44 -14.26 -3.78 0.75
N MET A 45 -13.38 -4.50 0.06
CA MET A 45 -13.27 -4.52 -1.39
C MET A 45 -13.77 -5.82 -2.03
N GLU A 46 -14.49 -6.65 -1.27
CA GLU A 46 -15.09 -7.88 -1.78
C GLU A 46 -16.23 -7.58 -2.77
N PRO A 47 -16.47 -8.44 -3.78
CA PRO A 47 -15.75 -9.68 -4.09
C PRO A 47 -14.52 -9.49 -5.01
N GLY A 48 -14.13 -8.24 -5.32
CA GLY A 48 -13.05 -7.98 -6.27
C GLY A 48 -11.64 -8.17 -5.69
N ILE A 49 -11.47 -7.85 -4.40
CA ILE A 49 -10.20 -7.93 -3.68
C ILE A 49 -10.47 -8.48 -2.29
N TYR A 50 -9.71 -9.49 -1.89
CA TYR A 50 -9.90 -10.21 -0.64
C TYR A 50 -8.79 -9.92 0.37
N ARG A 51 -9.09 -10.12 1.65
CA ARG A 51 -8.07 -10.12 2.70
C ARG A 51 -6.96 -11.13 2.37
N GLY A 52 -5.71 -10.70 2.51
CA GLY A 52 -4.52 -11.48 2.18
C GLY A 52 -4.05 -11.32 0.74
N ASP A 53 -4.73 -10.53 -0.09
CA ASP A 53 -4.22 -10.16 -1.41
C ASP A 53 -3.03 -9.19 -1.28
N LEU A 54 -2.03 -9.41 -2.12
CA LEU A 54 -0.87 -8.53 -2.27
C LEU A 54 -1.09 -7.62 -3.48
N LEU A 55 -1.08 -6.30 -3.26
CA LEU A 55 -1.33 -5.31 -4.29
C LEU A 55 -0.06 -4.62 -4.72
N PHE A 56 0.12 -4.44 -6.03
CA PHE A 56 1.16 -3.61 -6.62
C PHE A 56 0.61 -2.23 -6.96
N LEU A 57 1.30 -1.20 -6.50
CA LEU A 57 0.89 0.19 -6.63
C LEU A 57 1.78 0.97 -7.59
N SER A 58 1.16 1.90 -8.33
CA SER A 58 1.88 2.91 -9.10
C SER A 58 1.18 4.28 -9.07
N ASN A 59 1.97 5.34 -8.91
CA ASN A 59 1.56 6.74 -8.89
C ASN A 59 2.38 7.58 -9.90
N ASN A 60 3.09 6.92 -10.82
CA ASN A 60 3.96 7.57 -11.81
C ASN A 60 3.24 8.09 -13.06
N MET A 61 1.90 7.99 -13.10
CA MET A 61 1.15 8.40 -14.28
C MET A 61 0.75 9.88 -14.23
N PRO A 62 0.93 10.61 -15.35
CA PRO A 62 0.52 12.01 -15.48
C PRO A 62 -1.01 12.15 -15.57
N GLN A 63 -1.72 11.05 -15.84
CA GLN A 63 -3.17 11.06 -15.88
C GLN A 63 -3.77 11.19 -14.48
N ASN A 64 -4.91 11.88 -14.42
CA ASN A 64 -5.70 11.97 -13.22
C ASN A 64 -6.31 10.61 -12.86
N TYR A 65 -6.71 10.49 -11.59
CA TYR A 65 -7.54 9.37 -11.16
C TYR A 65 -8.92 9.51 -11.77
N VAL A 66 -9.50 8.41 -12.24
CA VAL A 66 -10.83 8.38 -12.86
C VAL A 66 -11.75 7.48 -12.05
N THR A 67 -13.06 7.69 -12.18
CA THR A 67 -14.05 6.78 -11.60
C THR A 67 -13.77 5.34 -12.01
N GLY A 68 -13.78 4.44 -11.03
CA GLY A 68 -13.46 3.03 -11.20
C GLY A 68 -12.03 2.64 -10.80
N ASP A 69 -11.10 3.60 -10.71
CA ASP A 69 -9.74 3.32 -10.24
C ASP A 69 -9.77 2.83 -8.79
N ILE A 70 -8.94 1.81 -8.48
CA ILE A 70 -8.71 1.37 -7.10
C ILE A 70 -7.46 2.07 -6.59
N THR A 71 -7.60 2.82 -5.51
CA THR A 71 -6.53 3.63 -4.94
C THR A 71 -6.20 3.17 -3.53
N VAL A 72 -4.94 3.37 -3.16
CA VAL A 72 -4.49 3.25 -1.79
C VAL A 72 -4.18 4.63 -1.30
N TYR A 73 -4.96 5.10 -0.34
CA TYR A 73 -4.79 6.43 0.24
C TYR A 73 -4.48 6.34 1.73
N GLN A 74 -3.89 7.40 2.23
CA GLN A 74 -3.59 7.58 3.64
C GLN A 74 -3.89 9.03 4.01
N VAL A 75 -4.73 9.20 5.03
CA VAL A 75 -5.05 10.52 5.58
C VAL A 75 -3.91 10.95 6.51
N ALA A 76 -3.58 12.23 6.51
CA ALA A 76 -2.50 12.76 7.34
C ALA A 76 -2.79 12.51 8.83
N GLY A 77 -1.81 11.95 9.54
CA GLY A 77 -1.94 11.61 10.97
C GLY A 77 -2.44 10.19 11.25
N GLU A 78 -2.97 9.48 10.25
CA GLU A 78 -3.39 8.08 10.39
C GLU A 78 -2.27 7.13 9.98
N ALA A 79 -2.05 6.08 10.77
CA ALA A 79 -1.06 5.04 10.45
C ALA A 79 -1.58 4.03 9.41
N ILE A 80 -2.90 3.99 9.19
CA ILE A 80 -3.56 2.95 8.39
C ILE A 80 -3.70 3.42 6.94
N GLN A 81 -3.38 2.52 6.01
CA GLN A 81 -3.59 2.71 4.57
C GLN A 81 -4.92 2.06 4.18
N ILE A 82 -5.75 2.78 3.41
CA ILE A 82 -7.08 2.33 3.02
C ILE A 82 -7.09 2.07 1.52
N VAL A 83 -7.58 0.90 1.12
CA VAL A 83 -7.68 0.47 -0.28
C VAL A 83 -9.14 0.54 -0.68
N HIS A 84 -9.54 1.53 -1.48
CA HIS A 84 -10.94 1.68 -1.92
C HIS A 84 -11.04 2.15 -3.38
N ARG A 85 -12.24 2.06 -3.96
CA ARG A 85 -12.51 2.46 -5.34
C ARG A 85 -12.93 3.92 -5.41
N VAL A 86 -12.41 4.64 -6.38
CA VAL A 86 -12.90 5.97 -6.75
C VAL A 86 -14.29 5.82 -7.35
N VAL A 87 -15.29 6.38 -6.68
CA VAL A 87 -16.69 6.37 -7.16
C VAL A 87 -17.05 7.67 -7.87
N GLU A 88 -16.39 8.77 -7.53
CA GLU A 88 -16.68 10.07 -8.12
C GLU A 88 -15.42 10.93 -8.22
N THR A 89 -15.33 11.71 -9.30
CA THR A 89 -14.22 12.63 -9.56
C THR A 89 -14.75 14.04 -9.81
N HIS A 90 -14.10 15.03 -9.23
CA HIS A 90 -14.41 16.43 -9.40
C HIS A 90 -13.16 17.22 -9.77
N ASN A 91 -13.34 18.19 -10.66
CA ASN A 91 -12.35 19.24 -10.82
C ASN A 91 -12.45 20.15 -9.59
N GLY A 92 -11.33 20.36 -8.92
CA GLY A 92 -11.26 21.32 -7.81
C GLY A 92 -11.12 22.76 -8.31
N PRO A 93 -10.97 23.71 -7.38
CA PRO A 93 -10.94 25.14 -7.70
C PRO A 93 -9.71 25.59 -8.51
N GLU A 94 -8.59 24.87 -8.42
CA GLU A 94 -7.42 25.10 -9.27
C GLU A 94 -7.41 24.12 -10.45
N ALA A 95 -6.89 24.55 -11.61
CA ALA A 95 -6.83 23.73 -12.83
C ALA A 95 -6.06 22.40 -12.67
N SER A 96 -5.20 22.30 -11.64
CA SER A 96 -4.43 21.11 -11.27
C SER A 96 -5.04 20.32 -10.11
N SER A 97 -6.07 20.85 -9.45
CA SER A 97 -6.70 20.19 -8.31
C SER A 97 -7.72 19.17 -8.80
N HIS A 98 -7.42 17.90 -8.55
CA HIS A 98 -8.30 16.79 -8.89
C HIS A 98 -8.75 16.13 -7.59
N LEU A 99 -10.05 16.28 -7.31
CA LEU A 99 -10.68 15.77 -6.10
C LEU A 99 -11.42 14.48 -6.43
N PHE A 100 -11.44 13.54 -5.49
CA PHE A 100 -12.17 12.30 -5.68
C PHE A 100 -12.76 11.78 -4.37
N LEU A 101 -13.89 11.08 -4.53
CA LEU A 101 -14.58 10.35 -3.49
C LEU A 101 -14.31 8.86 -3.69
N THR A 102 -13.98 8.19 -2.60
CA THR A 102 -13.71 6.76 -2.56
C THR A 102 -14.76 6.04 -1.73
N LYS A 103 -14.93 4.75 -2.02
CA LYS A 103 -15.80 3.85 -1.29
C LYS A 103 -15.30 2.42 -1.43
N GLY A 104 -15.43 1.64 -0.37
CA GLY A 104 -15.25 0.18 -0.44
C GLY A 104 -16.35 -0.49 -1.26
N ASP A 105 -15.96 -1.41 -2.15
CA ASP A 105 -16.91 -2.14 -3.00
C ASP A 105 -18.01 -2.85 -2.19
N ASN A 106 -17.66 -3.33 -0.99
CA ASN A 106 -18.53 -4.03 -0.05
C ASN A 106 -19.06 -3.15 1.11
N ASN A 107 -18.85 -1.84 1.06
CA ASN A 107 -19.39 -0.91 2.08
C ASN A 107 -20.75 -0.36 1.62
N ASP A 108 -21.64 0.02 2.53
CA ASP A 108 -22.92 0.68 2.16
C ASP A 108 -22.75 2.19 1.97
N ILE A 109 -21.79 2.79 2.67
CA ILE A 109 -21.51 4.22 2.69
C ILE A 109 -20.15 4.52 2.07
N ASP A 110 -19.96 5.76 1.63
CA ASP A 110 -18.68 6.28 1.17
C ASP A 110 -17.70 6.56 2.32
N ASP A 111 -16.48 6.94 1.94
CA ASP A 111 -15.38 7.12 2.88
C ASP A 111 -15.29 8.52 3.50
N VAL A 112 -16.27 9.42 3.32
CA VAL A 112 -16.19 10.82 3.82
C VAL A 112 -15.89 10.86 5.33
N SER A 113 -16.53 9.96 6.10
CA SER A 113 -16.31 9.84 7.54
C SER A 113 -14.88 9.42 7.91
N LEU A 114 -14.15 8.77 6.99
CA LEU A 114 -12.77 8.31 7.18
C LEU A 114 -11.74 9.38 6.81
N TYR A 115 -12.15 10.49 6.18
CA TYR A 115 -11.23 11.52 5.72
C TYR A 115 -10.85 12.56 6.77
N GLN A 116 -11.19 12.33 8.04
CA GLN A 116 -10.86 13.22 9.16
C GLN A 116 -11.30 14.68 8.95
N GLY A 117 -12.54 14.86 8.46
CA GLY A 117 -13.14 16.19 8.26
C GLY A 117 -12.95 16.77 6.85
N LEU A 118 -12.27 16.08 5.94
CA LEU A 118 -12.29 16.43 4.52
C LEU A 118 -13.55 15.87 3.84
N GLU A 119 -14.09 16.59 2.86
CA GLU A 119 -15.20 16.08 2.05
C GLU A 119 -14.72 15.19 0.89
N ARG A 120 -13.50 15.43 0.39
CA ARG A 120 -12.93 14.73 -0.78
C ARG A 120 -11.42 14.60 -0.63
N LEU A 121 -10.86 13.59 -1.29
CA LEU A 121 -9.41 13.37 -1.33
C LEU A 121 -8.78 14.07 -2.53
N GLU A 122 -7.61 14.67 -2.29
CA GLU A 122 -6.67 15.13 -3.32
C GLU A 122 -5.60 14.07 -3.63
N ARG A 123 -4.90 14.25 -4.76
CA ARG A 123 -3.77 13.40 -5.18
C ARG A 123 -2.69 13.23 -4.09
N LYS A 124 -2.45 14.24 -3.26
CA LYS A 124 -1.43 14.20 -2.19
C LYS A 124 -1.71 13.15 -1.11
N HIS A 125 -2.96 12.73 -0.95
CA HIS A 125 -3.35 11.69 -0.01
C HIS A 125 -3.21 10.28 -0.59
N VAL A 126 -3.00 10.14 -1.90
CA VAL A 126 -2.92 8.85 -2.57
C VAL A 126 -1.48 8.38 -2.66
N ILE A 127 -1.23 7.19 -2.10
CA ILE A 127 0.04 6.49 -2.19
C ILE A 127 0.23 5.95 -3.61
N GLY A 128 -0.82 5.36 -4.19
CA GLY A 128 -0.82 4.94 -5.59
C GLY A 128 -2.11 4.24 -6.04
N ARG A 129 -2.17 3.97 -7.33
CA ARG A 129 -3.22 3.16 -7.99
C ARG A 129 -2.83 1.69 -8.01
N VAL A 130 -3.78 0.80 -7.75
CA VAL A 130 -3.56 -0.64 -7.90
C VAL A 130 -3.35 -1.00 -9.38
N ARG A 131 -2.30 -1.76 -9.68
CA ARG A 131 -1.92 -2.22 -11.03
C ARG A 131 -1.86 -3.73 -11.18
N GLY A 132 -1.73 -4.44 -10.07
CA GLY A 132 -1.66 -5.89 -10.06
C GLY A 132 -2.03 -6.44 -8.70
N ILE A 133 -2.52 -7.67 -8.68
CA ILE A 133 -2.97 -8.38 -7.50
C ILE A 133 -2.36 -9.77 -7.55
N ILE A 134 -1.75 -10.20 -6.45
CA ILE A 134 -1.38 -11.60 -6.24
C ILE A 134 -2.20 -12.12 -5.06
N PRO A 135 -3.15 -13.03 -5.30
CA PRO A 135 -3.99 -13.56 -4.24
C PRO A 135 -3.21 -14.34 -3.19
N LEU A 136 -3.71 -14.34 -1.94
CA LEU A 136 -3.27 -15.17 -0.82
C LEU A 136 -1.84 -14.96 -0.28
N VAL A 137 -0.92 -14.35 -1.04
CA VAL A 137 0.48 -14.16 -0.63
C VAL A 137 0.62 -13.28 0.61
N GLY A 138 -0.29 -12.31 0.79
CA GLY A 138 -0.32 -11.44 1.95
C GLY A 138 -0.53 -12.19 3.27
N TYR A 139 -1.14 -13.38 3.25
CA TYR A 139 -1.30 -14.19 4.47
C TYR A 139 0.03 -14.56 5.12
N VAL A 140 1.13 -14.65 4.36
CA VAL A 140 2.47 -14.86 4.94
C VAL A 140 2.82 -13.71 5.88
N THR A 141 2.63 -12.47 5.43
CA THR A 141 2.92 -11.29 6.26
C THR A 141 1.94 -11.11 7.41
N ILE A 142 0.64 -11.38 7.18
CA ILE A 142 -0.39 -11.33 8.22
C ILE A 142 -0.08 -12.33 9.32
N PHE A 143 0.29 -13.56 8.97
CA PHE A 143 0.66 -14.60 9.92
C PHE A 143 1.80 -14.16 10.85
N PHE A 144 2.86 -13.55 10.30
CA PHE A 144 3.97 -13.05 11.13
C PHE A 144 3.58 -11.86 12.02
N ASN A 145 2.69 -10.97 11.54
CA ASN A 145 2.25 -9.80 12.29
C ASN A 145 1.22 -10.11 13.38
N GLU A 146 0.35 -11.11 13.17
CA GLU A 146 -0.73 -11.46 14.11
C GLU A 146 -0.30 -12.46 15.19
N LEU A 147 0.93 -13.00 15.16
CA LEU A 147 1.45 -13.90 16.19
C LEU A 147 1.53 -13.20 17.56
N PRO A 148 0.68 -13.59 18.55
CA PRO A 148 0.60 -12.89 19.85
C PRO A 148 1.89 -12.96 20.67
N ARG A 149 2.71 -14.01 20.46
CA ARG A 149 3.98 -14.24 21.17
C ARG A 149 5.12 -13.34 20.67
N LEU A 150 5.12 -12.93 19.39
CA LEU A 150 6.14 -12.05 18.82
C LEU A 150 5.82 -10.57 19.10
N ARG A 151 4.56 -10.17 18.97
CA ARG A 151 4.10 -8.80 19.25
C ARG A 151 4.42 -8.37 20.69
N ASN A 152 4.21 -9.26 21.66
CA ASN A 152 4.43 -8.97 23.09
C ASN A 152 5.91 -8.98 23.50
N HIS A 153 6.81 -9.58 22.73
CA HIS A 153 8.24 -9.64 23.05
C HIS A 153 9.07 -8.57 22.32
N ILE A 154 8.57 -8.02 21.21
CA ILE A 154 9.27 -7.03 20.38
C ILE A 154 8.74 -5.59 20.58
N LEU A 155 7.44 -5.40 20.90
CA LEU A 155 6.80 -4.07 20.98
C LEU A 155 6.44 -3.61 22.41
N ARG A 156 7.00 -4.25 23.45
CA ARG A 156 6.97 -3.70 24.81
C ARG A 156 8.29 -2.99 25.09
N PRO A 157 8.34 -1.66 25.27
CA PRO A 157 9.49 -1.01 25.89
C PRO A 157 9.67 -1.49 27.34
#